data_AF-A0A368TKL9-F1
#
_entry.id   AF-A0A368TKL9-F1
#
_cell.length_a   1.000
_cell.length_b   1.000
_cell.length_c   1.000
_cell.angle_alpha   90.00
_cell.angle_beta   90.00
_cell.angle_gamma   90.00
#
_symmetry.space_group_name_H-M   'P 1'
#
loop_
_entity.id
_entity.type
_entity.pdbx_description
1 polymer ?
#
loop_
_entity_poly.entity_id
_entity_poly.type
_entity_poly.pdbx_seq_one_letter_code
_entity_poly.pdbx_strand_id
1 'polypeptide(L)'
;MTNLRKDFFPPEELLNEIKMVIEAESSHRAIDFVTFVGEGEPTLCKSLGWLIRKTKEIADIPIAVDTNGSLLYREDVRNELSQADVVMPSLDAGTAETFRKIDRPHRGLDFKAVVDGLERFRRDYNGEIWVEVMLIKGLNDTEKELKALKSRLEKIEPNRTYINVPIRPPAEPWAVPPDKETIRLAHAILSDANIVDITEEETGEFSIDGFTNPEDAILAIIRRHPMRAEQVIETLKKFEVEEGDVHNSIKRLEESGEIKKLKYRENVFWLTTAEKRGHE
;
A
#
# COMPACT_ATOMS: atom_id res chain seq x y z
N MET A 1 -15.82 -1.40 8.74
CA MET A 1 -14.77 -2.44 8.45
C MET A 1 -15.38 -3.84 8.48
N THR A 2 -14.96 -4.75 7.60
CA THR A 2 -15.48 -6.13 7.50
C THR A 2 -14.36 -7.16 7.51
N ASN A 3 -14.64 -8.38 7.99
CA ASN A 3 -13.81 -9.57 7.84
C ASN A 3 -14.45 -10.62 6.91
N LEU A 4 -15.55 -10.24 6.23
CA LEU A 4 -16.26 -11.11 5.30
C LEU A 4 -15.59 -11.08 3.93
N ARG A 5 -15.12 -12.24 3.49
CA ARG A 5 -14.57 -12.44 2.16
C ARG A 5 -15.69 -12.55 1.12
N LYS A 6 -15.64 -11.70 0.09
CA LYS A 6 -16.54 -11.71 -1.07
C LYS A 6 -15.84 -11.08 -2.27
N ASP A 7 -16.38 -11.29 -3.46
CA ASP A 7 -15.94 -10.54 -4.63
C ASP A 7 -16.66 -9.18 -4.63
N PHE A 8 -15.89 -8.10 -4.55
CA PHE A 8 -16.40 -6.73 -4.56
C PHE A 8 -16.58 -6.20 -5.99
N PHE A 9 -15.85 -6.82 -6.93
CA PHE A 9 -15.92 -6.60 -8.36
C PHE A 9 -15.96 -7.97 -9.05
N PRO A 10 -16.54 -8.07 -10.27
CA PRO A 10 -16.51 -9.32 -11.02
C PRO A 10 -15.07 -9.76 -11.31
N PRO A 11 -14.64 -10.97 -10.88
CA PRO A 11 -13.26 -11.40 -11.04
C PRO A 11 -12.79 -11.44 -12.51
N GLU A 12 -13.69 -11.78 -13.43
CA GLU A 12 -13.41 -11.80 -14.87
C GLU A 12 -13.15 -10.40 -15.42
N GLU A 13 -13.80 -9.36 -14.91
CA GLU A 13 -13.53 -7.97 -15.31
C GLU A 13 -12.13 -7.54 -14.85
N LEU A 14 -11.76 -7.83 -13.61
CA LEU A 14 -10.42 -7.58 -13.08
C LEU A 14 -9.33 -8.32 -13.87
N LEU A 15 -9.58 -9.59 -14.22
CA LEU A 15 -8.64 -10.36 -15.03
C LEU A 15 -8.47 -9.77 -16.43
N ASN A 16 -9.56 -9.30 -17.05
CA ASN A 16 -9.49 -8.65 -18.36
C ASN A 16 -8.69 -7.35 -18.31
N GLU A 17 -8.84 -6.53 -17.27
CA GLU A 17 -8.02 -5.33 -17.07
C GLU A 17 -6.52 -5.68 -16.97
N ILE A 18 -6.17 -6.67 -16.16
CA ILE A 18 -4.78 -7.16 -16.03
C ILE A 18 -4.24 -7.61 -17.38
N LYS A 19 -5.03 -8.43 -18.10
CA LYS A 19 -4.66 -8.96 -19.41
C LYS A 19 -4.39 -7.85 -20.42
N MET A 20 -5.27 -6.86 -20.51
CA MET A 20 -5.13 -5.74 -21.44
C MET A 20 -3.82 -4.97 -21.21
N VAL A 21 -3.45 -4.71 -19.95
CA VAL A 21 -2.21 -4.00 -19.62
C VAL A 21 -0.98 -4.85 -19.95
N ILE A 22 -0.97 -6.13 -19.56
CA ILE A 22 0.16 -7.02 -19.86
C ILE A 22 0.37 -7.13 -21.37
N GLU A 23 -0.69 -7.33 -22.15
CA GLU A 23 -0.62 -7.44 -23.61
C GLU A 23 -0.15 -6.14 -24.28
N ALA A 24 -0.57 -4.97 -23.77
CA ALA A 24 -0.12 -3.67 -24.27
C ALA A 24 1.38 -3.42 -23.99
N GLU A 25 1.82 -3.66 -22.75
CA GLU A 25 3.19 -3.40 -22.31
C GLU A 25 4.22 -4.41 -22.85
N SER A 26 3.76 -5.62 -23.23
CA SER A 26 4.58 -6.69 -23.84
C SER A 26 5.43 -6.23 -25.03
N SER A 27 5.10 -5.08 -25.62
CA SER A 27 5.75 -4.51 -26.80
C SER A 27 6.69 -3.33 -26.50
N HIS A 28 6.69 -2.76 -25.29
CA HIS A 28 7.37 -1.49 -25.01
C HIS A 28 8.15 -1.42 -23.69
N ARG A 29 7.81 -2.19 -22.63
CA ARG A 29 8.55 -2.23 -21.35
C ARG A 29 8.47 -3.61 -20.68
N ALA A 30 9.51 -3.95 -19.91
CA ALA A 30 9.47 -5.12 -19.05
C ALA A 30 8.72 -4.74 -17.76
N ILE A 31 7.60 -5.40 -17.50
CA ILE A 31 6.90 -5.32 -16.22
C ILE A 31 7.70 -6.11 -15.18
N ASP A 32 8.14 -5.46 -14.10
CA ASP A 32 8.89 -6.14 -13.03
C ASP A 32 7.97 -7.01 -12.16
N PHE A 33 6.79 -6.51 -11.82
CA PHE A 33 5.79 -7.20 -10.99
C PHE A 33 4.36 -6.85 -11.41
N VAL A 34 3.45 -7.81 -11.26
CA VAL A 34 2.02 -7.52 -11.11
C VAL A 34 1.67 -7.57 -9.62
N THR A 35 1.25 -6.44 -9.06
CA THR A 35 0.94 -6.34 -7.63
C THR A 35 -0.55 -6.27 -7.38
N PHE A 36 -1.08 -7.20 -6.58
CA PHE A 36 -2.43 -7.10 -6.02
C PHE A 36 -2.39 -6.21 -4.78
N VAL A 37 -2.88 -4.99 -4.95
CA VAL A 37 -3.07 -3.97 -3.92
C VAL A 37 -4.45 -3.35 -4.11
N GLY A 38 -5.14 -2.95 -3.04
CA GLY A 38 -6.52 -2.47 -3.14
C GLY A 38 -6.80 -1.19 -2.35
N GLU A 39 -7.86 -0.49 -2.74
CA GLU A 39 -8.55 0.49 -1.87
C GLU A 39 -9.35 -0.28 -0.78
N GLY A 40 -8.62 -1.04 0.04
CA GLY A 40 -9.15 -2.05 0.96
C GLY A 40 -8.10 -3.13 1.21
N GLU A 41 -8.54 -4.30 1.68
CA GLU A 41 -7.66 -5.44 1.95
C GLU A 41 -7.82 -6.50 0.85
N PRO A 42 -6.81 -6.80 0.01
CA PRO A 42 -6.96 -7.73 -1.11
C PRO A 42 -7.33 -9.14 -0.66
N THR A 43 -6.92 -9.59 0.54
CA THR A 43 -7.33 -10.90 1.08
C THR A 43 -8.81 -10.98 1.45
N LEU A 44 -9.57 -9.88 1.38
CA LEU A 44 -11.04 -9.91 1.43
C LEU A 44 -11.66 -10.33 0.09
N CYS A 45 -10.94 -10.23 -1.03
CA CYS A 45 -11.40 -10.73 -2.33
C CYS A 45 -11.43 -12.26 -2.30
N LYS A 46 -12.62 -12.84 -2.46
CA LYS A 46 -12.79 -14.30 -2.41
C LYS A 46 -12.06 -14.99 -3.56
N SER A 47 -11.98 -14.32 -4.70
CA SER A 47 -11.35 -14.83 -5.91
C SER A 47 -9.86 -14.48 -6.04
N LEU A 48 -9.21 -13.95 -4.99
CA LEU A 48 -7.79 -13.56 -5.03
C LEU A 48 -6.87 -14.68 -5.52
N GLY A 49 -6.98 -15.88 -4.95
CA GLY A 49 -6.15 -17.00 -5.40
C GLY A 49 -6.42 -17.41 -6.84
N TRP A 50 -7.66 -17.28 -7.33
CA TRP A 50 -7.97 -17.51 -8.75
C TRP A 50 -7.34 -16.45 -9.64
N LEU A 51 -7.42 -15.17 -9.26
CA LEU A 51 -6.81 -14.05 -9.98
C LEU A 51 -5.29 -14.24 -10.08
N ILE A 52 -4.61 -14.57 -8.98
CA ILE A 52 -3.16 -14.84 -8.97
C ILE A 52 -2.79 -15.92 -9.99
N ARG A 53 -3.48 -17.06 -9.99
CA ARG A 53 -3.21 -18.13 -10.98
C ARG A 53 -3.44 -17.68 -12.40
N LYS A 54 -4.56 -17.01 -12.65
CA LYS A 54 -4.91 -16.56 -14.00
C LYS A 54 -3.96 -15.51 -14.54
N THR A 55 -3.47 -14.62 -13.68
CA THR A 55 -2.41 -13.68 -14.06
C THR A 55 -1.11 -14.41 -14.45
N LYS A 56 -0.69 -15.44 -13.69
CA LYS A 56 0.49 -16.26 -14.05
C LYS A 56 0.32 -17.04 -15.35
N GLU A 57 -0.91 -17.40 -15.72
CA GLU A 57 -1.21 -18.05 -17.01
C GLU A 57 -1.06 -17.09 -18.21
N ILE A 58 -1.18 -15.77 -18.00
CA ILE A 58 -1.10 -14.76 -19.06
C ILE A 58 0.36 -14.50 -19.45
N ALA A 59 1.24 -14.30 -18.47
CA ALA A 59 2.66 -14.03 -18.71
C ALA A 59 3.53 -14.50 -17.53
N ASP A 60 4.79 -14.80 -17.83
CA ASP A 60 5.83 -15.14 -16.83
C ASP A 60 6.35 -13.85 -16.15
N ILE A 61 5.48 -13.23 -15.34
CA ILE A 61 5.76 -12.01 -14.58
C ILE A 61 5.57 -12.32 -13.08
N PRO A 62 6.54 -11.96 -12.22
CA PRO A 62 6.41 -12.12 -10.78
C PRO A 62 5.15 -11.43 -10.22
N ILE A 63 4.46 -12.11 -9.31
CA ILE A 63 3.26 -11.58 -8.64
C ILE A 63 3.58 -11.22 -7.20
N ALA A 64 3.22 -10.00 -6.81
CA ALA A 64 3.24 -9.53 -5.44
C ALA A 64 1.83 -9.35 -4.89
N VAL A 65 1.64 -9.56 -3.58
CA VAL A 65 0.40 -9.21 -2.86
C VAL A 65 0.74 -8.33 -1.68
N ASP A 66 0.20 -7.12 -1.66
CA ASP A 66 0.32 -6.16 -0.55
C ASP A 66 -0.89 -6.29 0.38
N THR A 67 -0.67 -6.65 1.65
CA THR A 67 -1.75 -7.02 2.57
C THR A 67 -1.49 -6.49 3.97
N ASN A 68 -2.54 -6.11 4.70
CA ASN A 68 -2.44 -5.81 6.13
C ASN A 68 -2.25 -7.06 7.01
N GLY A 69 -2.21 -8.26 6.41
CA GLY A 69 -1.95 -9.53 7.11
C GLY A 69 -3.07 -10.01 8.04
N SER A 70 -4.16 -9.24 8.18
CA SER A 70 -5.18 -9.47 9.21
C SER A 70 -5.95 -10.78 9.07
N LEU A 71 -5.95 -11.39 7.88
CA LEU A 71 -6.62 -12.66 7.60
C LEU A 71 -5.67 -13.87 7.49
N LEU A 72 -4.36 -13.69 7.71
CA LEU A 72 -3.38 -14.78 7.62
C LEU A 72 -3.57 -15.89 8.66
N TYR A 73 -4.41 -15.70 9.67
CA TYR A 73 -4.82 -16.77 10.59
C TYR A 73 -5.66 -17.86 9.90
N ARG A 74 -6.31 -17.54 8.77
CA ARG A 74 -7.11 -18.50 8.02
C ARG A 74 -6.25 -19.30 7.04
N GLU A 75 -6.47 -20.60 7.00
CA GLU A 75 -5.71 -21.51 6.12
C GLU A 75 -6.03 -21.29 4.65
N ASP A 76 -7.29 -21.01 4.30
CA ASP A 76 -7.69 -20.74 2.91
C ASP A 76 -6.98 -19.51 2.34
N VAL A 77 -6.87 -18.44 3.12
CA VAL A 77 -6.12 -17.23 2.74
C VAL A 77 -4.64 -17.55 2.51
N ARG A 78 -4.00 -18.29 3.44
CA ARG A 78 -2.60 -18.69 3.30
C ARG A 78 -2.36 -19.52 2.04
N ASN A 79 -3.26 -20.45 1.72
CA ASN A 79 -3.19 -21.30 0.53
C ASN A 79 -3.36 -20.53 -0.78
N GLU A 80 -4.09 -19.41 -0.77
CA GLU A 80 -4.20 -18.54 -1.94
C GLU A 80 -2.94 -17.69 -2.11
N LEU A 81 -2.46 -17.08 -1.03
CA LEU A 81 -1.27 -16.24 -1.04
C LEU A 81 0.01 -17.02 -1.33
N SER A 82 0.05 -18.32 -1.02
CA SER A 82 1.22 -19.17 -1.30
C SER A 82 1.51 -19.33 -2.80
N GLN A 83 0.61 -18.86 -3.66
CA GLN A 83 0.75 -18.88 -5.11
C GLN A 83 1.42 -17.61 -5.66
N ALA A 84 1.54 -16.55 -4.85
CA ALA A 84 2.31 -15.36 -5.17
C ALA A 84 3.81 -15.63 -5.04
N ASP A 85 4.63 -14.80 -5.69
CA ASP A 85 6.10 -14.86 -5.59
C ASP A 85 6.60 -14.02 -4.42
N VAL A 86 5.89 -12.92 -4.14
CA VAL A 86 6.12 -12.03 -3.01
C VAL A 86 4.82 -11.77 -2.26
N VAL A 87 4.86 -11.83 -0.93
CA VAL A 87 3.77 -11.33 -0.08
C VAL A 87 4.34 -10.28 0.85
N MET A 88 3.70 -9.11 0.84
CA MET A 88 4.13 -7.94 1.60
C MET A 88 3.13 -7.64 2.72
N PRO A 89 3.25 -8.28 3.90
CA PRO A 89 2.37 -8.01 5.04
C PRO A 89 2.80 -6.78 5.85
N SER A 90 1.85 -5.94 6.26
CA SER A 90 2.08 -4.90 7.26
C SER A 90 2.20 -5.50 8.68
N LEU A 91 3.15 -4.98 9.48
CA LEU A 91 3.33 -5.31 10.89
C LEU A 91 3.68 -4.04 11.68
N ASP A 92 2.68 -3.18 11.89
CA ASP A 92 2.90 -1.87 12.52
C ASP A 92 2.91 -1.92 14.06
N ALA A 93 2.64 -3.09 14.66
CA ALA A 93 2.55 -3.24 16.10
C ALA A 93 3.19 -4.53 16.63
N GLY A 94 4.02 -4.38 17.67
CA GLY A 94 4.57 -5.51 18.44
C GLY A 94 3.64 -6.00 19.56
N THR A 95 2.61 -5.21 19.91
CA THR A 95 1.69 -5.48 21.02
C THR A 95 0.22 -5.29 20.61
N ALA A 96 -0.69 -5.96 21.32
CA ALA A 96 -2.13 -5.85 21.06
C ALA A 96 -2.69 -4.44 21.31
N GLU A 97 -2.08 -3.69 22.24
CA GLU A 97 -2.49 -2.32 22.54
C GLU A 97 -2.17 -1.39 21.36
N THR A 98 -0.93 -1.46 20.87
CA THR A 98 -0.47 -0.67 19.72
C THR A 98 -1.21 -1.06 18.44
N PHE A 99 -1.46 -2.36 18.23
CA PHE A 99 -2.25 -2.87 17.12
C PHE A 99 -3.67 -2.27 17.08
N ARG A 100 -4.31 -2.12 18.24
CA ARG A 100 -5.63 -1.48 18.30
C ARG A 100 -5.59 0.03 18.07
N LYS A 101 -4.48 0.69 18.39
CA LYS A 101 -4.32 2.14 18.19
C LYS A 101 -4.03 2.49 16.74
N ILE A 102 -3.15 1.72 16.09
CA ILE A 102 -2.70 1.96 14.71
C ILE A 102 -3.67 1.33 13.73
N ASP A 103 -3.73 -0.01 13.70
CA ASP A 103 -4.45 -0.76 12.66
C ASP A 103 -5.97 -0.71 12.82
N ARG A 104 -6.45 -0.40 14.04
CA ARG A 104 -7.87 -0.27 14.39
C ARG A 104 -8.72 -1.41 13.79
N PRO A 105 -8.30 -2.68 13.96
CA PRO A 105 -8.84 -3.81 13.21
C PRO A 105 -10.34 -4.01 13.49
N HIS A 106 -11.01 -4.80 12.64
CA HIS A 106 -12.36 -5.27 12.93
C HIS A 106 -12.42 -5.90 14.34
N ARG A 107 -13.46 -5.60 15.12
CA ARG A 107 -13.54 -5.95 16.57
C ARG A 107 -13.38 -7.44 16.87
N GLY A 108 -13.72 -8.30 15.92
CA GLY A 108 -13.56 -9.76 16.04
C GLY A 108 -12.14 -10.28 15.75
N LEU A 109 -11.23 -9.42 15.32
CA LEU A 109 -9.84 -9.79 15.07
C LEU A 109 -9.02 -9.65 16.35
N ASP A 110 -8.30 -10.72 16.67
CA ASP A 110 -7.38 -10.79 17.79
C ASP A 110 -5.94 -10.64 17.31
N PHE A 111 -5.16 -9.84 18.02
CA PHE A 111 -3.76 -9.57 17.66
C PHE A 111 -2.92 -10.85 17.64
N LYS A 112 -3.13 -11.74 18.61
CA LYS A 112 -2.39 -13.00 18.67
C LYS A 112 -2.74 -13.88 17.48
N ALA A 113 -4.02 -13.94 17.09
CA ALA A 113 -4.43 -14.67 15.89
C ALA A 113 -3.73 -14.13 14.62
N VAL A 114 -3.68 -12.80 14.44
CA VAL A 114 -3.02 -12.16 13.29
C VAL A 114 -1.54 -12.51 13.23
N VAL A 115 -0.81 -12.28 14.33
CA VAL A 115 0.64 -12.55 14.39
C VAL A 115 0.94 -14.05 14.26
N ASP A 116 0.21 -14.91 14.95
CA ASP A 116 0.35 -16.37 14.81
C ASP A 116 0.04 -16.84 13.38
N GLY A 117 -0.86 -16.14 12.69
CA GLY A 117 -1.20 -16.39 11.29
C GLY A 117 -0.04 -16.09 10.36
N LEU A 118 0.63 -14.96 10.55
CA LEU A 118 1.84 -14.60 9.81
C LEU A 118 3.02 -15.53 10.13
N GLU A 119 3.25 -15.86 11.41
CA GLU A 119 4.26 -16.84 11.83
C GLU A 119 3.99 -18.26 11.26
N ARG A 120 2.72 -18.64 11.05
CA ARG A 120 2.36 -19.88 10.32
C ARG A 120 2.62 -19.74 8.83
N PHE A 121 2.18 -18.64 8.24
CA PHE A 121 2.36 -18.39 6.82
C PHE A 121 3.82 -18.48 6.42
N ARG A 122 4.75 -17.91 7.20
CA ARG A 122 6.19 -18.06 6.94
C ARG A 122 6.64 -19.52 6.82
N ARG A 123 6.14 -20.41 7.68
CA ARG A 123 6.55 -21.82 7.70
C ARG A 123 6.06 -22.60 6.47
N ASP A 124 4.90 -22.22 5.96
CA ASP A 124 4.23 -22.91 4.87
C ASP A 124 4.54 -22.28 3.49
N TYR A 125 5.08 -21.06 3.47
CA TYR A 125 5.32 -20.27 2.27
C TYR A 125 6.80 -20.24 1.85
N ASN A 126 7.06 -20.58 0.58
CA ASN A 126 8.40 -20.67 0.03
C ASN A 126 8.85 -19.43 -0.77
N GLY A 127 7.95 -18.48 -1.02
CA GLY A 127 8.30 -17.22 -1.69
C GLY A 127 8.90 -16.20 -0.75
N GLU A 128 9.03 -14.95 -1.22
CA GLU A 128 9.60 -13.88 -0.41
C GLU A 128 8.53 -13.20 0.46
N ILE A 129 8.86 -13.00 1.73
CA ILE A 129 8.07 -12.17 2.65
C ILE A 129 8.77 -10.83 2.84
N TRP A 130 8.10 -9.76 2.45
CA TRP A 130 8.56 -8.39 2.65
C TRP A 130 7.70 -7.72 3.71
N VAL A 131 8.15 -7.63 4.95
CA VAL A 131 7.32 -6.99 5.98
C VAL A 131 7.41 -5.47 5.83
N GLU A 132 6.26 -4.80 5.89
CA GLU A 132 6.22 -3.33 6.01
C GLU A 132 5.98 -2.94 7.47
N VAL A 133 6.73 -1.95 7.97
CA VAL A 133 6.53 -1.33 9.28
C VAL A 133 6.48 0.18 9.12
N MET A 134 5.30 0.76 9.34
CA MET A 134 5.09 2.19 9.39
C MET A 134 5.29 2.74 10.78
N LEU A 135 6.35 3.54 10.98
CA LEU A 135 6.59 4.19 12.26
C LEU A 135 5.71 5.43 12.41
N ILE A 136 4.97 5.48 13.51
CA ILE A 136 4.09 6.59 13.90
C ILE A 136 4.52 7.13 15.25
N LYS A 137 4.71 8.45 15.29
CA LYS A 137 5.22 9.17 16.45
C LYS A 137 4.39 8.91 17.70
N GLY A 138 5.04 8.49 18.78
CA GLY A 138 4.43 8.25 20.08
C GLY A 138 3.54 7.01 20.17
N LEU A 139 3.47 6.18 19.13
CA LEU A 139 2.65 4.96 19.11
C LEU A 139 3.50 3.69 19.08
N ASN A 140 4.33 3.50 18.05
CA ASN A 140 5.17 2.32 17.87
C ASN A 140 6.68 2.65 17.76
N ASP A 141 7.07 3.87 18.10
CA ASP A 141 8.41 4.42 17.90
C ASP A 141 9.27 4.44 19.17
N THR A 142 8.74 3.94 20.30
CA THR A 142 9.53 3.82 21.55
C THR A 142 10.40 2.56 21.52
N GLU A 143 11.53 2.58 22.25
CA GLU A 143 12.42 1.40 22.35
C GLU A 143 11.69 0.12 22.77
N LYS A 144 10.69 0.22 23.66
CA LYS A 144 9.87 -0.92 24.10
C LYS A 144 9.04 -1.49 22.94
N GLU A 145 8.38 -0.64 22.17
CA GLU A 145 7.56 -1.06 21.02
C GLU A 145 8.44 -1.62 19.89
N LEU A 146 9.56 -0.98 19.62
CA LEU A 146 10.54 -1.43 18.62
C LEU A 146 11.13 -2.81 18.99
N LYS A 147 11.43 -3.06 20.27
CA LYS A 147 11.86 -4.40 20.73
C LYS A 147 10.74 -5.43 20.62
N ALA A 148 9.49 -5.04 20.87
CA ALA A 148 8.34 -5.92 20.67
C ALA A 148 8.18 -6.29 19.19
N LEU A 149 8.30 -5.33 18.28
CA LEU A 149 8.33 -5.56 16.82
C LEU A 149 9.49 -6.49 16.43
N LYS A 150 10.70 -6.21 16.91
CA LYS A 150 11.89 -7.06 16.67
C LYS A 150 11.60 -8.52 17.03
N SER A 151 11.03 -8.77 18.20
CA SER A 151 10.73 -10.14 18.65
C SER A 151 9.74 -10.90 17.75
N ARG A 152 8.92 -10.17 16.97
CA ARG A 152 8.02 -10.77 15.97
C ARG A 152 8.74 -10.99 14.66
N LEU A 153 9.49 -10.00 14.19
CA LEU A 153 10.29 -10.09 12.97
C LEU A 153 11.30 -11.23 13.05
N GLU A 154 11.92 -11.48 14.21
CA GLU A 154 12.84 -12.61 14.44
C GLU A 154 12.17 -13.98 14.25
N LYS A 155 10.85 -14.10 14.45
CA LYS A 155 10.12 -15.35 14.22
C LYS A 155 9.61 -15.49 12.78
N ILE A 156 9.36 -14.35 12.14
CA ILE A 156 8.88 -14.28 10.76
C ILE A 156 10.07 -14.41 9.79
N GLU A 157 11.27 -14.00 10.20
CA GLU A 157 12.48 -14.01 9.38
C GLU A 157 12.22 -13.49 7.95
N PRO A 158 11.71 -12.26 7.80
CA PRO A 158 11.34 -11.76 6.48
C PRO A 158 12.58 -11.56 5.62
N ASN A 159 12.40 -11.76 4.31
CA ASN A 159 13.44 -11.49 3.32
C ASN A 159 13.83 -10.01 3.29
N ARG A 160 12.86 -9.12 3.55
CA ARG A 160 13.05 -7.67 3.65
C ARG A 160 12.12 -7.10 4.71
N THR A 161 12.56 -6.08 5.43
CA THR A 161 11.71 -5.26 6.29
C THR A 161 11.77 -3.82 5.82
N TYR A 162 10.70 -3.33 5.20
CA TYR A 162 10.56 -1.94 4.78
C TYR A 162 10.16 -1.09 5.99
N ILE A 163 11.03 -0.15 6.36
CA ILE A 163 10.71 0.87 7.35
C ILE A 163 10.22 2.12 6.62
N ASN A 164 8.97 2.50 6.86
CA ASN A 164 8.37 3.69 6.27
C ASN A 164 7.83 4.62 7.37
N VAL A 165 7.41 5.81 6.96
CA VAL A 165 6.70 6.78 7.81
C VAL A 165 5.58 7.44 7.00
N PRO A 166 4.64 8.17 7.63
CA PRO A 166 3.68 9.00 6.91
C PRO A 166 4.38 10.10 6.08
N ILE A 167 4.71 9.79 4.82
CA ILE A 167 5.33 10.72 3.86
C ILE A 167 4.30 11.54 3.08
N ARG A 168 3.08 11.02 2.94
CA ARG A 168 1.91 11.71 2.38
C ARG A 168 0.94 12.12 3.50
N PRO A 169 0.10 13.15 3.30
CA PRO A 169 -0.92 13.52 4.26
C PRO A 169 -1.81 12.31 4.62
N PRO A 170 -1.84 11.88 5.89
CA PRO A 170 -2.66 10.76 6.31
C PRO A 170 -4.14 11.14 6.38
N ALA A 171 -5.03 10.14 6.38
CA ALA A 171 -6.44 10.36 6.69
C ALA A 171 -6.64 10.86 8.14
N GLU A 172 -5.76 10.42 9.03
CA GLU A 172 -5.79 10.70 10.46
C GLU A 172 -4.68 11.71 10.83
N PRO A 173 -5.00 12.96 11.21
CA PRO A 173 -3.99 14.01 11.42
C PRO A 173 -2.97 13.73 12.53
N TRP A 174 -3.28 12.81 13.45
CA TRP A 174 -2.37 12.39 14.51
C TRP A 174 -1.30 11.41 14.03
N ALA A 175 -1.45 10.80 12.86
CA ALA A 175 -0.48 9.87 12.28
C ALA A 175 0.69 10.65 11.67
N VAL A 176 1.58 11.14 12.53
CA VAL A 176 2.74 11.94 12.13
C VAL A 176 4.04 11.12 12.22
N PRO A 177 5.04 11.41 11.37
CA PRO A 177 6.32 10.70 11.41
C PRO A 177 7.07 10.99 12.72
N PRO A 178 7.82 10.01 13.27
CA PRO A 178 8.80 10.26 14.32
C PRO A 178 9.90 11.23 13.86
N ASP A 179 10.70 11.73 14.81
CA ASP A 179 11.87 12.53 14.45
C ASP A 179 13.01 11.65 13.92
N LYS A 180 14.02 12.29 13.29
CA LYS A 180 15.14 11.60 12.66
C LYS A 180 15.94 10.74 13.64
N GLU A 181 16.03 11.14 14.90
CA GLU A 181 16.77 10.38 15.91
C GLU A 181 16.02 9.12 16.32
N THR A 182 14.70 9.23 16.45
CA THR A 182 13.82 8.09 16.71
C THR A 182 13.83 7.10 15.54
N ILE A 183 13.85 7.59 14.29
CA ILE A 183 14.00 6.73 13.10
C ILE A 183 15.34 5.98 13.15
N ARG A 184 16.45 6.68 13.43
CA ARG A 184 17.77 6.02 13.59
C ARG A 184 17.78 4.97 14.69
N LEU A 185 17.12 5.24 15.83
CA LEU A 185 16.95 4.26 16.90
C LEU A 185 16.19 3.03 16.41
N ALA A 186 15.12 3.20 15.63
CA ALA A 186 14.39 2.09 15.03
C ALA A 186 15.28 1.25 14.10
N HIS A 187 16.07 1.89 13.23
CA HIS A 187 17.05 1.18 12.40
C HIS A 187 18.06 0.40 13.22
N ALA A 188 18.58 0.98 14.31
CA ALA A 188 19.55 0.32 15.17
C ALA A 188 18.96 -0.89 15.92
N ILE A 189 17.70 -0.82 16.36
CA ILE A 189 17.05 -1.93 17.07
C ILE A 189 16.68 -3.05 16.09
N LEU A 190 16.15 -2.70 14.93
CA LEU A 190 15.63 -3.63 13.93
C LEU A 190 16.70 -4.13 12.93
N SER A 191 17.98 -3.78 13.12
CA SER A 191 19.04 -3.97 12.12
C SER A 191 19.19 -5.40 11.59
N ASP A 192 18.87 -6.39 12.44
CA ASP A 192 18.98 -7.80 12.11
C ASP A 192 17.80 -8.33 11.26
N ALA A 193 16.83 -7.47 10.92
CA ALA A 193 15.61 -7.81 10.19
C ALA A 193 15.64 -7.44 8.69
N ASN A 194 16.82 -7.37 8.06
CA ASN A 194 16.96 -7.04 6.62
C ASN A 194 16.29 -5.72 6.24
N ILE A 195 16.64 -4.63 6.94
CA ILE A 195 15.97 -3.33 6.76
C ILE A 195 16.22 -2.74 5.36
N VAL A 196 15.14 -2.26 4.75
CA VAL A 196 15.14 -1.31 3.65
C VAL A 196 14.47 -0.02 4.12
N ASP A 197 15.20 1.10 4.09
CA ASP A 197 14.67 2.41 4.50
C ASP A 197 13.95 3.08 3.33
N ILE A 198 12.67 3.39 3.53
CA ILE A 198 11.83 4.15 2.57
C ILE A 198 11.13 5.32 3.28
N THR A 199 11.80 5.94 4.25
CA THR A 199 11.28 7.09 5.01
C THR A 199 11.40 8.43 4.27
N GLU A 200 12.14 8.45 3.16
CA GLU A 200 12.27 9.60 2.27
C GLU A 200 11.06 9.74 1.33
N GLU A 201 10.96 10.88 0.66
CA GLU A 201 9.88 11.14 -0.30
C GLU A 201 10.03 10.24 -1.52
N GLU A 202 8.91 9.67 -1.97
CA GLU A 202 8.93 8.78 -3.10
C GLU A 202 9.22 9.54 -4.40
N THR A 203 10.15 9.01 -5.19
CA THR A 203 10.45 9.50 -6.53
C THR A 203 9.91 8.51 -7.54
N GLY A 204 9.30 9.01 -8.62
CA GLY A 204 8.67 8.14 -9.60
C GLY A 204 7.68 8.88 -10.47
N GLU A 205 7.39 8.27 -11.60
CA GLU A 205 6.44 8.79 -12.56
C GLU A 205 5.10 8.05 -12.45
N PHE A 206 4.01 8.79 -12.56
CA PHE A 206 2.69 8.19 -12.76
C PHE A 206 2.47 7.90 -14.24
N SER A 207 1.95 6.72 -14.54
CA SER A 207 1.45 6.41 -15.87
C SER A 207 0.13 7.14 -16.11
N ILE A 208 -0.03 7.65 -17.32
CA ILE A 208 -1.27 8.25 -17.83
C ILE A 208 -1.94 7.34 -18.87
N ASP A 209 -1.42 6.11 -19.02
CA ASP A 209 -1.87 5.18 -20.05
C ASP A 209 -3.32 4.77 -19.80
N GLY A 210 -4.11 4.76 -20.86
CA GLY A 210 -5.55 4.52 -20.79
C GLY A 210 -6.40 5.75 -20.47
N PHE A 211 -5.81 6.91 -20.17
CA PHE A 211 -6.53 8.17 -20.01
C PHE A 211 -6.41 9.05 -21.26
N THR A 212 -7.53 9.58 -21.73
CA THR A 212 -7.57 10.56 -22.82
C THR A 212 -7.73 11.99 -22.30
N ASN A 213 -8.14 12.15 -21.04
CA ASN A 213 -8.38 13.44 -20.39
C ASN A 213 -7.42 13.61 -19.20
N PRO A 214 -6.63 14.70 -19.16
CA PRO A 214 -5.71 14.96 -18.05
C PRO A 214 -6.38 15.09 -16.68
N GLU A 215 -7.60 15.65 -16.61
CA GLU A 215 -8.34 15.82 -15.35
C GLU A 215 -8.77 14.46 -14.77
N ASP A 216 -9.27 13.57 -15.63
CA ASP A 216 -9.66 12.20 -15.24
C ASP A 216 -8.45 11.40 -14.74
N ALA A 217 -7.29 11.55 -15.38
CA ALA A 217 -6.05 10.93 -14.94
C ALA A 217 -5.64 11.42 -13.54
N ILE A 218 -5.65 12.74 -13.31
CA ILE A 218 -5.34 13.31 -12.00
C ILE A 218 -6.30 12.79 -10.93
N LEU A 219 -7.61 12.84 -11.20
CA LEU A 219 -8.61 12.40 -10.24
C LEU A 219 -8.44 10.92 -9.92
N ALA A 220 -8.16 10.07 -10.92
CA ALA A 220 -7.92 8.65 -10.71
C ALA A 220 -6.70 8.37 -9.80
N ILE A 221 -5.61 9.13 -9.96
CA ILE A 221 -4.40 8.96 -9.14
C ILE A 221 -4.62 9.54 -7.73
N ILE A 222 -5.15 10.76 -7.61
CA ILE A 222 -5.33 11.45 -6.32
C ILE A 222 -6.36 10.74 -5.43
N ARG A 223 -7.38 10.08 -6.02
CA ARG A 223 -8.35 9.26 -5.28
C ARG A 223 -7.68 8.17 -4.45
N ARG A 224 -6.65 7.53 -5.00
CA ARG A 224 -5.87 6.49 -4.33
C ARG A 224 -4.99 7.10 -3.24
N HIS A 225 -4.15 8.08 -3.61
CA HIS A 225 -3.26 8.75 -2.67
C HIS A 225 -3.04 10.23 -2.99
N PRO A 226 -2.85 11.11 -1.97
CA PRO A 226 -2.46 12.49 -2.18
C PRO A 226 -1.21 12.62 -3.06
N MET A 227 -1.20 13.54 -4.03
CA MET A 227 -0.04 13.79 -4.89
C MET A 227 0.63 15.13 -4.54
N ARG A 228 1.97 15.22 -4.62
CA ARG A 228 2.66 16.51 -4.53
C ARG A 228 2.27 17.39 -5.73
N ALA A 229 2.23 18.70 -5.52
CA ALA A 229 1.90 19.66 -6.58
C ALA A 229 2.80 19.52 -7.81
N GLU A 230 4.10 19.27 -7.59
CA GLU A 230 5.09 19.04 -8.63
C GLU A 230 4.77 17.78 -9.46
N GLN A 231 4.43 16.66 -8.80
CA GLN A 231 4.05 15.41 -9.46
C GLN A 231 2.79 15.57 -10.33
N VAL A 232 1.82 16.36 -9.89
CA VAL A 232 0.62 16.67 -10.69
C VAL A 232 1.00 17.43 -11.95
N ILE A 233 1.87 18.44 -11.83
CA ILE A 233 2.35 19.22 -12.98
C ILE A 233 3.13 18.33 -13.95
N GLU A 234 4.04 17.49 -13.45
CA GLU A 234 4.80 16.54 -14.27
C GLU A 234 3.89 15.54 -15.00
N THR A 235 2.87 15.03 -14.33
CA THR A 235 1.88 14.11 -14.92
C THR A 235 1.10 14.80 -16.04
N LEU A 236 0.66 16.05 -15.83
CA LEU A 236 -0.05 16.83 -16.84
C LEU A 236 0.80 17.14 -18.09
N LYS A 237 2.09 17.42 -17.90
CA LYS A 237 3.02 17.68 -19.02
C LYS A 237 3.13 16.50 -19.99
N LYS A 238 2.81 15.28 -19.56
CA LYS A 238 2.81 14.08 -20.42
C LYS A 238 1.68 14.07 -21.46
N PHE A 239 0.61 14.85 -21.26
CA PHE A 239 -0.48 14.98 -22.24
C PHE A 239 -0.18 15.96 -23.38
N GLU A 240 1.06 16.44 -23.50
CA GLU A 240 1.50 17.45 -24.50
C GLU A 240 0.65 18.73 -24.51
N VAL A 241 -0.01 19.06 -23.40
CA VAL A 241 -0.81 20.27 -23.25
C VAL A 241 0.08 21.51 -23.03
N GLU A 242 -0.35 22.68 -23.50
CA GLU A 242 0.37 23.94 -23.24
C GLU A 242 0.40 24.24 -21.72
N GLU A 243 1.44 24.91 -21.21
CA GLU A 243 1.57 25.22 -19.77
C GLU A 243 0.38 26.00 -19.20
N GLY A 244 -0.31 26.78 -20.03
CA GLY A 244 -1.55 27.48 -19.67
C GLY A 244 -2.70 26.51 -19.38
N ASP A 245 -2.80 25.41 -20.13
CA ASP A 245 -3.87 24.42 -20.00
C ASP A 245 -3.70 23.52 -18.78
N VAL A 246 -2.44 23.27 -18.36
CA VAL A 246 -2.11 22.61 -17.08
C VAL A 246 -2.70 23.37 -15.90
N HIS A 247 -2.42 24.66 -15.80
CA HIS A 247 -2.91 25.52 -14.72
C HIS A 247 -4.44 25.68 -14.76
N ASN A 248 -5.02 25.75 -15.96
CA ASN A 248 -6.46 25.82 -16.14
C ASN A 248 -7.17 24.54 -15.66
N SER A 249 -6.60 23.36 -15.91
CA SER A 249 -7.18 22.07 -15.50
C SER A 249 -7.20 21.93 -13.97
N ILE A 250 -6.08 22.22 -13.32
CA ILE A 250 -5.99 22.24 -11.85
C ILE A 250 -6.97 23.26 -11.25
N LYS A 251 -7.04 24.46 -11.84
CA LYS A 251 -7.95 25.51 -11.38
C LYS A 251 -9.41 25.09 -11.51
N ARG A 252 -9.82 24.47 -12.63
CA ARG A 252 -11.19 23.94 -12.81
C ARG A 252 -11.54 22.88 -11.77
N LEU A 253 -10.61 21.97 -11.47
CA LEU A 253 -10.80 20.94 -10.43
C LEU A 253 -10.87 21.54 -9.02
N GLU A 254 -10.13 22.60 -8.73
CA GLU A 254 -10.18 23.32 -7.45
C GLU A 254 -11.47 24.14 -7.32
N GLU A 255 -11.89 24.85 -8.39
CA GLU A 255 -13.12 25.68 -8.42
C GLU A 255 -14.41 24.85 -8.43
N SER A 256 -14.40 23.67 -9.06
CA SER A 256 -15.50 22.69 -8.97
C SER A 256 -15.59 22.05 -7.60
N GLY A 257 -14.55 22.17 -6.77
CA GLY A 257 -14.47 21.58 -5.45
C GLY A 257 -14.21 20.09 -5.47
N GLU A 258 -13.68 19.51 -6.55
CA GLU A 258 -13.31 18.09 -6.63
C GLU A 258 -11.97 17.80 -5.96
N ILE A 259 -11.06 18.78 -5.97
CA ILE A 259 -9.76 18.70 -5.29
C ILE A 259 -9.53 19.87 -4.33
N LYS A 260 -8.63 19.68 -3.37
CA LYS A 260 -8.17 20.71 -2.43
C LYS A 260 -6.67 20.62 -2.22
N LYS A 261 -6.07 21.77 -1.90
CA LYS A 261 -4.66 21.87 -1.45
C LYS A 261 -4.55 21.60 0.03
N LEU A 262 -3.48 20.92 0.43
CA LEU A 262 -3.07 20.77 1.81
C LEU A 262 -1.56 20.91 1.91
N LYS A 263 -1.08 21.74 2.83
CA LYS A 263 0.33 21.77 3.19
C LYS A 263 0.60 20.64 4.18
N TYR A 264 1.58 19.79 3.87
CA TYR A 264 2.03 18.71 4.75
C TYR A 264 3.54 18.58 4.68
N ARG A 265 4.19 18.63 5.85
CA ARG A 265 5.66 18.81 5.95
C ARG A 265 6.08 20.07 5.16
N GLU A 266 7.11 19.94 4.31
CA GLU A 266 7.61 21.05 3.49
C GLU A 266 6.90 21.17 2.13
N ASN A 267 5.94 20.28 1.82
CA ASN A 267 5.32 20.16 0.51
C ASN A 267 3.85 20.58 0.47
N VAL A 268 3.38 20.90 -0.73
CA VAL A 268 1.96 21.10 -1.04
C VAL A 268 1.43 19.87 -1.76
N PHE A 269 0.33 19.33 -1.25
CA PHE A 269 -0.36 18.17 -1.82
C PHE A 269 -1.73 18.55 -2.36
N TRP A 270 -2.14 17.84 -3.40
CA TRP A 270 -3.50 17.81 -3.92
C TRP A 270 -4.21 16.54 -3.45
N LEU A 271 -5.44 16.71 -2.97
CA LEU A 271 -6.29 15.66 -2.43
C LEU A 271 -7.69 15.80 -3.01
N THR A 272 -8.41 14.69 -3.17
CA THR A 272 -9.83 14.75 -3.47
C THR A 272 -10.61 15.29 -2.28
N THR A 273 -11.70 16.02 -2.54
CA THR A 273 -12.65 16.46 -1.52
C THR A 273 -13.67 15.40 -1.16
N ALA A 274 -13.93 14.45 -2.06
CA ALA A 274 -14.76 13.28 -1.78
C ALA A 274 -14.22 12.52 -0.57
N GLU A 275 -15.05 12.36 0.46
CA GLU A 275 -14.66 11.68 1.70
C GLU A 275 -14.21 10.25 1.41
N LYS A 276 -13.01 9.89 1.88
CA LYS A 276 -12.63 8.49 2.07
C LYS A 276 -13.62 7.92 3.10
N ARG A 277 -14.63 7.17 2.66
CA ARG A 277 -15.60 6.49 3.52
C ARG A 277 -14.86 5.50 4.44
N GLY A 278 -14.41 5.99 5.60
CA GLY A 278 -13.78 5.21 6.67
C GLY A 278 -14.63 5.15 7.95
N HIS A 279 -15.86 5.64 7.90
CA HIS A 279 -16.82 5.56 9.01
C HIS A 279 -18.06 4.80 8.57
N GLU A 280 -17.99 3.47 8.70
CA GLU A 280 -19.11 2.57 9.03
C GLU A 280 -18.57 1.18 9.43
#